data_AF-A0A4R6YVH8-F1
#
_entry.id   AF-A0A4R6YVH8-F1
#
_cell.length_a   1.000
_cell.length_b   1.000
_cell.length_c   1.000
_cell.angle_alpha   90.00
_cell.angle_beta   90.00
_cell.angle_gamma   90.00
#
_symmetry.space_group_name_H-M   'P 1'
#
loop_
_entity.id
_entity.type
_entity.pdbx_description
1 polymer ?
#
loop_
_entity_poly.entity_id
_entity_poly.type
_entity_poly.pdbx_seq_one_letter_code
_entity_poly.pdbx_strand_id
1 'polypeptide(L)'
;MRRKVRESDLLSADFPGWRKRTWLHFSLEIQAILVPLRHDSMYEVDPNGEVALMRTLFAAFDSRYTSFWYNFGWSRWVAYIDGWIPRFSLFVPIVGYLIIFSDQVGGSLHFNNLAGPVHDFGLTGQERLRFVYFGLFFLGVSNFIYRIKRPYVFRFGTDRVSYGRTALESFTYHDFLSLHHEIRSKNHYTLDGKYYDSEWDGFRDAATNPGEGTDLVERTGHWEEAKSKYGSLLRSVLSETFFRSNLQRRSWLVLCSILSTVGYLLLAAPSFDLFVKVFLSTFKLPLQLGAG
;
A
#
# COMPACT_ATOMS: atom_id res chain seq x y z
N MET A 1 -42.49 -19.59 -18.73
CA MET A 1 -42.19 -19.01 -17.40
C MET A 1 -40.77 -18.44 -17.41
N ARG A 2 -40.59 -17.12 -17.50
CA ARG A 2 -39.27 -16.45 -17.36
C ARG A 2 -39.16 -15.86 -15.96
N ARG A 3 -38.28 -16.40 -15.11
CA ARG A 3 -37.94 -15.79 -13.81
C ARG A 3 -37.02 -14.60 -14.07
N LYS A 4 -37.49 -13.38 -13.74
CA LYS A 4 -36.65 -12.20 -13.54
C LYS A 4 -35.81 -12.45 -12.29
N VAL A 5 -34.49 -12.61 -12.46
CA VAL A 5 -33.54 -12.62 -11.35
C VAL A 5 -33.37 -11.18 -10.88
N ARG A 6 -33.57 -10.91 -9.59
CA ARG A 6 -33.36 -9.59 -8.99
C ARG A 6 -31.87 -9.37 -8.76
N GLU A 7 -31.37 -8.20 -9.14
CA GLU A 7 -30.00 -7.74 -8.88
C GLU A 7 -29.60 -7.77 -7.39
N SER A 8 -30.58 -7.75 -6.47
CA SER A 8 -30.33 -7.90 -5.03
C SER A 8 -29.68 -9.24 -4.66
N ASP A 9 -29.91 -10.28 -5.47
CA ASP A 9 -29.46 -11.65 -5.16
C ASP A 9 -28.00 -11.89 -5.61
N LEU A 10 -27.44 -11.00 -6.44
CA LEU A 10 -26.03 -11.03 -6.85
C LEU A 10 -25.10 -10.34 -5.84
N LEU A 11 -25.66 -9.54 -4.92
CA LEU A 11 -24.89 -8.77 -3.94
C LEU A 11 -24.65 -9.50 -2.61
N SER A 12 -25.32 -10.63 -2.37
CA SER A 12 -25.15 -11.47 -1.18
C SER A 12 -24.06 -12.53 -1.31
N ALA A 13 -23.25 -12.52 -2.36
CA ALA A 13 -22.07 -13.38 -2.44
C ALA A 13 -21.04 -12.94 -1.39
N ASP A 14 -20.76 -13.85 -0.45
CA ASP A 14 -19.76 -13.71 0.62
C ASP A 14 -18.35 -13.76 0.01
N PHE A 15 -17.88 -12.61 -0.44
CA PHE A 15 -16.49 -12.40 -0.78
C PHE A 15 -15.71 -11.96 0.47
N PRO A 16 -14.48 -12.45 0.69
CA PRO A 16 -13.60 -11.98 1.75
C PRO A 16 -13.50 -10.45 1.72
N GLY A 17 -13.67 -9.80 2.88
CA GLY A 17 -13.81 -8.34 3.01
C GLY A 17 -12.67 -7.50 2.42
N TRP A 18 -11.53 -8.10 2.09
CA TRP A 18 -10.42 -7.44 1.40
C TRP A 18 -10.63 -7.29 -0.12
N ARG A 19 -11.46 -8.13 -0.77
CA ARG A 19 -11.77 -8.03 -2.21
C ARG A 19 -12.87 -7.02 -2.54
N LYS A 20 -13.90 -6.88 -1.68
CA LYS A 20 -14.96 -5.86 -1.89
C LYS A 20 -14.40 -4.44 -1.80
N ARG A 21 -13.42 -4.20 -0.92
CA ARG A 21 -12.80 -2.88 -0.73
C ARG A 21 -11.92 -2.44 -1.91
N THR A 22 -11.16 -3.35 -2.51
CA THR A 22 -10.30 -3.02 -3.67
C THR A 22 -11.09 -2.77 -4.96
N TRP A 23 -12.19 -3.52 -5.19
CA TRP A 23 -13.03 -3.33 -6.37
C TRP A 23 -13.85 -2.04 -6.33
N LEU A 24 -14.39 -1.65 -5.17
CA LEU A 24 -15.12 -0.40 -5.00
C LEU A 24 -14.21 0.83 -5.13
N HIS A 25 -12.97 0.75 -4.65
CA HIS A 25 -11.98 1.83 -4.86
C HIS A 25 -11.60 1.98 -6.35
N PHE A 26 -11.45 0.88 -7.08
CA PHE A 26 -11.14 0.91 -8.51
C PHE A 26 -12.30 1.47 -9.35
N SER A 27 -13.55 1.12 -9.02
CA SER A 27 -14.73 1.62 -9.72
C SER A 27 -15.02 3.11 -9.44
N LEU A 28 -14.76 3.60 -8.23
CA LEU A 28 -14.90 5.02 -7.88
C LEU A 28 -13.80 5.87 -8.52
N GLU A 29 -12.58 5.33 -8.66
CA GLU A 29 -11.52 6.00 -9.44
C GLU A 29 -11.89 6.12 -10.93
N ILE A 30 -12.55 5.10 -11.52
CA ILE A 30 -13.03 5.17 -12.92
C ILE A 30 -14.18 6.17 -13.09
N GLN A 31 -15.12 6.28 -12.13
CA GLN A 31 -16.18 7.29 -12.22
C GLN A 31 -15.65 8.72 -12.01
N ALA A 32 -14.70 8.91 -11.10
CA ALA A 32 -14.01 10.21 -10.94
C ALA A 32 -13.21 10.61 -12.20
N ILE A 33 -12.78 9.64 -13.01
CA ILE A 33 -12.13 9.87 -14.31
C ILE A 33 -13.12 10.34 -15.40
N LEU A 34 -14.41 9.97 -15.31
CA LEU A 34 -15.42 10.24 -16.36
C LEU A 34 -16.32 11.45 -16.08
N VAL A 35 -16.43 11.90 -14.83
CA VAL A 35 -17.35 12.97 -14.42
C VAL A 35 -16.90 14.43 -14.75
N PRO A 36 -15.61 14.80 -14.93
CA PRO A 36 -15.28 16.21 -15.20
C PRO A 36 -15.68 16.72 -16.59
N LEU A 37 -16.17 15.88 -17.49
CA LEU A 37 -16.53 16.27 -18.86
C LEU A 37 -17.97 16.78 -19.02
N ARG A 38 -18.70 17.00 -17.91
CA ARG A 38 -20.11 17.42 -17.93
C ARG A 38 -20.35 18.71 -17.13
N HIS A 39 -19.55 19.74 -17.41
CA HIS A 39 -19.95 21.11 -17.08
C HIS A 39 -19.95 21.94 -18.36
N ASP A 40 -21.13 22.44 -18.72
CA ASP A 40 -21.42 23.30 -19.87
C ASP A 40 -20.71 24.65 -19.75
N SER A 41 -19.37 24.67 -19.85
CA SER A 41 -18.66 25.86 -20.23
C SER A 41 -18.86 26.03 -21.73
N MET A 42 -19.58 27.08 -22.15
CA MET A 42 -19.52 27.56 -23.53
C MET A 42 -18.05 27.77 -23.89
N TYR A 43 -17.48 26.82 -24.61
CA TYR A 43 -16.12 26.92 -25.14
C TYR A 43 -16.18 27.97 -26.25
N GLU A 44 -15.65 29.15 -25.96
CA GLU A 44 -15.22 30.08 -26.98
C GLU A 44 -14.22 29.33 -27.87
N VAL A 45 -14.59 29.12 -29.13
CA VAL A 45 -13.80 28.33 -30.08
C VAL A 45 -12.55 29.12 -30.41
N ASP A 46 -11.47 28.87 -29.66
CA ASP A 46 -10.14 29.38 -29.99
C ASP A 46 -9.77 28.83 -31.38
N PRO A 47 -9.47 29.69 -32.37
CA PRO A 47 -9.09 29.26 -33.72
C PRO A 47 -7.83 28.39 -33.73
N ASN A 48 -7.09 28.31 -32.63
CA ASN A 48 -5.92 27.45 -32.45
C ASN A 48 -6.22 26.21 -31.59
N GLY A 49 -7.39 25.57 -31.76
CA GLY A 49 -7.93 24.50 -30.89
C GLY A 49 -6.97 23.38 -30.42
N GLU A 50 -5.84 23.16 -31.10
CA GLU A 50 -4.76 22.28 -30.63
C GLU A 50 -4.12 22.75 -29.31
N VAL A 51 -3.94 24.07 -29.12
CA VAL A 51 -3.35 24.66 -27.91
C VAL A 51 -4.29 24.51 -26.71
N ALA A 52 -5.59 24.67 -26.92
CA ALA A 52 -6.60 24.48 -25.87
C ALA A 52 -6.65 23.02 -25.42
N LEU A 53 -6.66 22.07 -26.36
CA LEU A 53 -6.68 20.64 -26.05
C LEU A 53 -5.43 20.22 -25.26
N MET A 54 -4.23 20.63 -25.69
CA MET A 54 -3.00 20.32 -24.94
C MET A 54 -3.03 20.87 -23.52
N ARG A 55 -3.46 22.13 -23.32
CA ARG A 55 -3.58 22.74 -21.97
C ARG A 55 -4.54 21.95 -21.07
N THR A 56 -5.69 21.51 -21.60
CA THR A 56 -6.64 20.71 -20.82
C THR A 56 -6.09 19.34 -20.45
N LEU A 57 -5.36 18.66 -21.36
CA LEU A 57 -4.71 17.39 -21.07
C LEU A 57 -3.62 17.54 -20.01
N PHE A 58 -2.78 18.58 -20.09
CA PHE A 58 -1.76 18.86 -19.08
C PHE A 58 -2.37 19.18 -17.71
N ALA A 59 -3.42 20.00 -17.66
CA ALA A 59 -4.12 20.30 -16.41
C ALA A 59 -4.75 19.04 -15.78
N ALA A 60 -5.38 18.19 -16.59
CA ALA A 60 -5.95 16.92 -16.13
C ALA A 60 -4.87 15.95 -15.62
N PHE A 61 -3.71 15.89 -16.31
CA PHE A 61 -2.59 15.09 -15.88
C PHE A 61 -2.00 15.60 -14.56
N ASP A 62 -1.80 16.91 -14.41
CA ASP A 62 -1.26 17.52 -13.20
C ASP A 62 -2.19 17.32 -11.98
N SER A 63 -3.51 17.48 -12.17
CA SER A 63 -4.50 17.20 -11.13
C SER A 63 -4.47 15.73 -10.66
N ARG A 64 -4.31 14.78 -11.59
CA ARG A 64 -4.19 13.36 -11.25
C ARG A 64 -2.86 13.05 -10.58
N TYR A 65 -1.78 13.64 -11.06
CA TYR A 65 -0.44 13.45 -10.51
C TYR A 65 -0.34 14.00 -9.08
N THR A 66 -0.82 15.21 -8.84
CA THR A 66 -0.89 15.81 -7.50
C THR A 66 -1.77 14.99 -6.56
N SER A 67 -2.93 14.52 -7.02
CA SER A 67 -3.80 13.61 -6.25
C SER A 67 -3.11 12.29 -5.92
N PHE A 68 -2.38 11.70 -6.88
CA PHE A 68 -1.59 10.50 -6.65
C PHE A 68 -0.53 10.73 -5.58
N TRP A 69 0.27 11.80 -5.71
CA TRP A 69 1.32 12.14 -4.75
C TRP A 69 0.79 12.51 -3.37
N TYR A 70 -0.38 13.13 -3.28
CA TYR A 70 -1.06 13.39 -2.02
C TYR A 70 -1.45 12.09 -1.32
N ASN A 71 -1.92 11.11 -2.10
CA ASN A 71 -2.36 9.81 -1.60
C ASN A 71 -1.25 8.75 -1.50
N PHE A 72 -0.05 9.03 -2.03
CA PHE A 72 1.09 8.12 -2.01
C PHE A 72 1.73 8.09 -0.62
N GLY A 73 1.32 7.12 0.19
CA GLY A 73 1.82 6.92 1.55
C GLY A 73 1.90 5.45 1.95
N TRP A 74 2.62 5.20 3.06
CA TRP A 74 2.99 3.85 3.51
C TRP A 74 1.82 2.88 3.66
N SER A 75 0.69 3.32 4.19
CA SER A 75 -0.51 2.52 4.49
C SER A 75 -1.04 1.73 3.29
N ARG A 76 -1.03 2.31 2.08
CA ARG A 76 -1.51 1.64 0.86
C ARG A 76 -0.56 0.54 0.37
N TRP A 77 0.73 0.69 0.65
CA TRP A 77 1.78 -0.20 0.15
C TRP A 77 2.20 -1.29 1.14
N VAL A 78 1.68 -1.27 2.37
CA VAL A 78 2.01 -2.27 3.40
C VAL A 78 1.72 -3.69 2.90
N ALA A 79 0.54 -3.93 2.32
CA ALA A 79 0.17 -5.27 1.85
C ALA A 79 1.06 -5.78 0.71
N TYR A 80 1.59 -4.86 -0.11
CA TYR A 80 2.46 -5.19 -1.24
C TYR A 80 3.89 -5.53 -0.80
N ILE A 81 4.46 -4.72 0.10
CA ILE A 81 5.86 -4.82 0.54
C ILE A 81 6.01 -5.79 1.73
N ASP A 82 5.02 -5.86 2.61
CA ASP A 82 4.99 -6.72 3.81
C ASP A 82 3.96 -7.85 3.72
N GLY A 83 3.73 -8.33 2.50
CA GLY A 83 2.97 -9.55 2.24
C GLY A 83 3.68 -10.81 2.78
N TRP A 84 3.01 -11.96 2.66
CA TRP A 84 3.60 -13.23 3.11
C TRP A 84 4.83 -13.63 2.27
N ILE A 85 4.83 -13.41 0.94
CA ILE A 85 5.95 -13.78 0.06
C ILE A 85 7.25 -13.05 0.45
N PRO A 86 7.29 -11.71 0.57
CA PRO A 86 8.52 -11.01 0.98
C PRO A 86 9.01 -11.39 2.39
N ARG A 87 8.12 -11.83 3.29
CA ARG A 87 8.52 -12.30 4.62
C ARG A 87 9.29 -13.62 4.55
N PHE A 88 8.86 -14.55 3.69
CA PHE A 88 9.60 -15.79 3.47
C PHE A 88 10.89 -15.56 2.67
N SER A 89 10.92 -14.55 1.81
CA SER A 89 12.10 -14.28 0.99
C SER A 89 13.31 -13.81 1.80
N LEU A 90 13.15 -13.39 3.06
CA LEU A 90 14.26 -13.13 3.99
C LEU A 90 15.08 -14.39 4.32
N PHE A 91 14.52 -15.59 4.17
CA PHE A 91 15.25 -16.85 4.37
C PHE A 91 16.04 -17.29 3.13
N VAL A 92 15.80 -16.66 1.98
CA VAL A 92 16.36 -17.09 0.70
C VAL A 92 17.87 -16.92 0.60
N PRO A 93 18.51 -15.88 1.15
CA PRO A 93 19.97 -15.81 1.20
C PRO A 93 20.60 -17.01 1.93
N ILE A 94 19.95 -17.50 2.99
CA ILE A 94 20.42 -18.65 3.76
C ILE A 94 20.29 -19.92 2.91
N VAL A 95 19.13 -20.14 2.30
CA VAL A 95 18.90 -21.31 1.43
C VAL A 95 19.80 -21.27 0.19
N GLY A 96 19.97 -20.10 -0.43
CA GLY A 96 20.85 -19.92 -1.58
C GLY A 96 22.31 -20.15 -1.25
N TYR A 97 22.77 -19.71 -0.08
CA TYR A 97 24.10 -20.03 0.42
C TYR A 97 24.28 -21.55 0.62
N LEU A 98 23.29 -22.23 1.22
CA LEU A 98 23.30 -23.68 1.37
C LEU A 98 23.30 -24.40 0.03
N ILE A 99 22.57 -23.90 -0.98
CA ILE A 99 22.57 -24.46 -2.34
C ILE A 99 23.94 -24.29 -2.99
N ILE A 100 24.55 -23.10 -2.95
CA ILE A 100 25.88 -22.88 -3.55
C ILE A 100 26.93 -23.76 -2.86
N PHE A 101 26.86 -23.87 -1.53
CA PHE A 101 27.75 -24.75 -0.77
C PHE A 101 27.49 -26.22 -1.12
N SER A 102 26.22 -26.62 -1.26
CA SER A 102 25.84 -27.96 -1.68
C SER A 102 26.16 -28.27 -3.14
N ASP A 103 26.24 -27.28 -4.03
CA ASP A 103 26.55 -27.46 -5.45
C ASP A 103 28.07 -27.51 -5.67
N GLN A 104 28.85 -26.86 -4.82
CA GLN A 104 30.29 -27.18 -4.69
C GLN A 104 30.50 -28.63 -4.24
N VAL A 105 29.59 -29.19 -3.44
CA VAL A 105 29.56 -30.63 -3.10
C VAL A 105 28.88 -31.46 -4.21
N GLY A 106 28.00 -30.83 -5.00
CA GLY A 106 27.06 -31.45 -5.94
C GLY A 106 27.51 -31.43 -7.41
N GLY A 107 28.62 -30.77 -7.74
CA GLY A 107 29.28 -30.81 -9.06
C GLY A 107 29.63 -32.23 -9.54
N SER A 108 29.40 -33.26 -8.72
CA SER A 108 29.45 -34.67 -9.06
C SER A 108 28.15 -35.25 -9.65
N LEU A 109 27.03 -34.52 -9.62
CA LEU A 109 25.71 -35.00 -10.08
C LEU A 109 25.28 -34.24 -11.35
N HIS A 110 25.78 -34.70 -12.49
CA HIS A 110 25.49 -34.15 -13.82
C HIS A 110 23.99 -34.13 -14.16
N PHE A 111 23.35 -32.99 -13.95
CA PHE A 111 21.98 -32.70 -14.39
C PHE A 111 21.83 -32.52 -15.92
N ASN A 112 22.92 -32.58 -16.67
CA ASN A 112 22.92 -32.43 -18.13
C ASN A 112 22.11 -33.51 -18.87
N ASN A 113 21.83 -34.66 -18.23
CA ASN A 113 21.09 -35.76 -18.87
C ASN A 113 19.56 -35.74 -18.65
N LEU A 114 19.02 -34.89 -17.77
CA LEU A 114 17.58 -34.91 -17.44
C LEU A 114 16.76 -33.86 -18.20
N ALA A 115 17.40 -32.86 -18.83
CA ALA A 115 16.69 -31.74 -19.44
C ALA A 115 16.24 -31.96 -20.90
N GLY A 116 16.62 -33.07 -21.53
CA GLY A 116 16.29 -33.34 -22.94
C GLY A 116 16.96 -32.37 -23.93
N PRO A 117 16.84 -32.62 -25.25
CA PRO A 117 17.43 -31.76 -26.27
C PRO A 117 16.86 -30.35 -26.16
N VAL A 118 17.77 -29.37 -26.08
CA VAL A 118 17.51 -27.94 -25.99
C VAL A 118 16.56 -27.54 -27.13
N HIS A 119 15.29 -27.27 -26.81
CA HIS A 119 14.46 -26.49 -27.71
C HIS A 119 14.91 -25.03 -27.61
N ASP A 120 15.40 -24.46 -28.71
CA ASP A 120 16.06 -23.15 -28.82
C ASP A 120 15.24 -21.94 -28.35
N PHE A 121 13.97 -22.12 -27.96
CA PHE A 121 13.08 -21.03 -27.58
C PHE A 121 12.70 -21.09 -26.09
N GLY A 122 13.25 -20.16 -25.31
CA GLY A 122 12.87 -19.85 -23.92
C GLY A 122 14.00 -20.00 -22.91
N LEU A 123 13.70 -19.68 -21.65
CA LEU A 123 14.70 -19.68 -20.57
C LEU A 123 15.20 -21.09 -20.26
N THR A 124 16.52 -21.24 -20.08
CA THR A 124 17.16 -22.46 -19.57
C THR A 124 16.77 -22.70 -18.11
N GLY A 125 16.86 -23.96 -17.64
CA GLY A 125 16.55 -24.29 -16.25
C GLY A 125 17.39 -23.49 -15.24
N GLN A 126 18.68 -23.28 -15.56
CA GLN A 126 19.59 -22.51 -14.72
C GLN A 126 19.20 -21.03 -14.65
N GLU A 127 18.82 -20.42 -15.78
CA GLU A 127 18.37 -19.02 -15.82
C GLU A 127 17.09 -18.83 -15.00
N ARG A 128 16.11 -19.73 -15.13
CA ARG A 128 14.87 -19.68 -14.32
C ARG A 128 15.17 -19.67 -12.83
N LEU A 129 16.08 -20.55 -12.38
CA LEU A 129 16.49 -20.60 -10.99
C LEU A 129 17.17 -19.30 -10.54
N ARG A 130 18.03 -18.71 -11.38
CA ARG A 130 18.65 -17.40 -11.12
C ARG A 130 17.61 -16.29 -11.00
N PHE A 131 16.63 -16.23 -11.91
CA PHE A 131 15.52 -15.26 -11.84
C PHE A 131 14.72 -15.39 -10.54
N VAL A 132 14.38 -16.61 -10.13
CA VAL A 132 13.68 -16.86 -8.86
C VAL A 132 14.54 -16.40 -7.68
N TYR A 133 15.82 -16.76 -7.66
CA TYR A 133 16.75 -16.37 -6.59
C TYR A 133 16.87 -14.85 -6.45
N PHE A 134 17.18 -14.14 -7.54
CA PHE A 134 17.31 -12.68 -7.51
C PHE A 134 15.97 -11.99 -7.22
N GLY A 135 14.86 -12.50 -7.76
CA GLY A 135 13.53 -11.98 -7.47
C GLY A 135 13.21 -12.03 -5.98
N LEU A 136 13.41 -13.18 -5.34
CA LEU A 136 13.22 -13.34 -3.91
C LEU A 136 14.21 -12.50 -3.09
N PHE A 137 15.46 -12.40 -3.52
CA PHE A 137 16.47 -11.55 -2.87
C PHE A 137 16.02 -10.09 -2.84
N PHE A 138 15.59 -9.53 -3.98
CA PHE A 138 15.09 -8.14 -4.05
C PHE A 138 13.84 -7.93 -3.19
N LEU A 139 12.91 -8.87 -3.18
CA LEU A 139 11.76 -8.83 -2.26
C LEU A 139 12.20 -8.81 -0.79
N GLY A 140 13.22 -9.61 -0.44
CA GLY A 140 13.74 -9.70 0.92
C GLY A 140 14.41 -8.40 1.35
N VAL A 141 15.29 -7.85 0.52
CA VAL A 141 15.92 -6.55 0.75
C VAL A 141 14.88 -5.44 0.87
N SER A 142 13.86 -5.44 0.00
CA SER A 142 12.78 -4.45 0.07
C SER A 142 11.99 -4.55 1.39
N ASN A 143 11.63 -5.76 1.83
CA ASN A 143 10.93 -5.96 3.10
C ASN A 143 11.81 -5.54 4.30
N PHE A 144 13.11 -5.84 4.24
CA PHE A 144 14.07 -5.45 5.26
C PHE A 144 14.19 -3.92 5.40
N ILE A 145 14.38 -3.21 4.28
CA ILE A 145 14.43 -1.74 4.26
C ILE A 145 13.11 -1.16 4.79
N TYR A 146 11.97 -1.73 4.36
CA TYR A 146 10.66 -1.34 4.86
C TYR A 146 10.58 -1.45 6.39
N ARG A 147 11.00 -2.57 6.99
CA ARG A 147 10.97 -2.77 8.44
C ARG A 147 11.81 -1.76 9.20
N ILE A 148 12.98 -1.39 8.68
CA ILE A 148 13.87 -0.40 9.31
C ILE A 148 13.33 1.02 9.18
N LYS A 149 12.76 1.37 8.02
CA LYS A 149 12.38 2.76 7.71
C LYS A 149 10.93 3.10 8.02
N ARG A 150 10.08 2.09 8.29
CA ARG A 150 8.67 2.23 8.66
C ARG A 150 8.50 3.23 9.82
N PRO A 151 7.62 4.24 9.71
CA PRO A 151 7.35 5.18 10.79
C PRO A 151 6.80 4.49 12.05
N TYR A 152 7.18 5.01 13.22
CA TYR A 152 6.78 4.43 14.52
C TYR A 152 5.27 4.33 14.71
N VAL A 153 4.51 5.32 14.21
CA VAL A 153 3.03 5.36 14.24
C VAL A 153 2.39 4.06 13.77
N PHE A 154 2.99 3.39 12.79
CA PHE A 154 2.45 2.16 12.26
C PHE A 154 2.54 0.96 13.21
N ARG A 155 3.22 1.06 14.37
CA ARG A 155 3.19 0.03 15.41
C ARG A 155 1.81 -0.09 16.08
N PHE A 156 1.04 0.99 16.10
CA PHE A 156 -0.30 1.03 16.71
C PHE A 156 -1.43 0.70 15.72
N GLY A 157 -1.19 0.81 14.41
CA GLY A 157 -2.15 0.45 13.38
C GLY A 157 -1.62 0.72 11.97
N THR A 158 -2.00 -0.12 10.99
CA THR A 158 -1.63 0.08 9.57
C THR A 158 -2.58 1.00 8.83
N ASP A 159 -3.78 1.18 9.35
CA ASP A 159 -4.82 2.05 8.82
C ASP A 159 -5.22 3.12 9.84
N ARG A 160 -5.82 4.21 9.35
CA ARG A 160 -6.22 5.37 10.17
C ARG A 160 -7.18 4.98 11.29
N VAL A 161 -8.11 4.06 11.04
CA VAL A 161 -9.15 3.68 12.00
C VAL A 161 -8.55 2.82 13.12
N SER A 162 -7.77 1.80 12.77
CA SER A 162 -7.03 0.98 13.72
C SER A 162 -6.05 1.82 14.53
N TYR A 163 -5.31 2.73 13.90
CA TYR A 163 -4.42 3.64 14.61
C TYR A 163 -5.19 4.50 15.62
N GLY A 164 -6.27 5.16 15.18
CA GLY A 164 -7.08 6.01 16.04
C GLY A 164 -7.65 5.26 17.25
N ARG A 165 -8.13 4.04 17.04
CA ARG A 165 -8.65 3.19 18.13
C ARG A 165 -7.55 2.80 19.12
N THR A 166 -6.46 2.19 18.65
CA THR A 166 -5.35 1.74 19.51
C THR A 166 -4.70 2.90 20.24
N ALA A 167 -4.52 4.04 19.56
CA ALA A 167 -3.92 5.24 20.15
C ALA A 167 -4.84 5.85 21.21
N LEU A 168 -6.16 5.95 20.98
CA LEU A 168 -7.08 6.37 22.03
C LEU A 168 -7.02 5.43 23.23
N GLU A 169 -6.95 4.12 23.02
CA GLU A 169 -6.86 3.15 24.12
C GLU A 169 -5.53 3.25 24.90
N SER A 170 -4.41 3.57 24.22
CA SER A 170 -3.06 3.46 24.80
C SER A 170 -2.39 4.78 25.19
N PHE A 171 -2.78 5.91 24.60
CA PHE A 171 -2.09 7.19 24.77
C PHE A 171 -2.54 7.91 26.03
N THR A 172 -1.59 8.59 26.65
CA THR A 172 -1.77 9.47 27.80
C THR A 172 -1.97 10.91 27.37
N TYR A 173 -2.38 11.79 28.29
CA TYR A 173 -2.44 13.24 28.05
C TYR A 173 -1.13 13.80 27.47
N HIS A 174 0.03 13.35 27.98
CA HIS A 174 1.33 13.84 27.53
C HIS A 174 1.62 13.49 26.06
N ASP A 175 1.18 12.31 25.61
CA ASP A 175 1.31 11.92 24.21
C ASP A 175 0.51 12.86 23.31
N PHE A 176 -0.75 13.15 23.66
CA PHE A 176 -1.59 14.10 22.93
C PHE A 176 -1.02 15.52 22.95
N LEU A 177 -0.45 15.96 24.08
CA LEU A 177 0.21 17.26 24.19
C LEU A 177 1.41 17.34 23.24
N SER A 178 2.23 16.29 23.16
CA SER A 178 3.33 16.19 22.21
C SER A 178 2.85 16.26 20.76
N LEU A 179 1.78 15.53 20.43
CA LEU A 179 1.16 15.58 19.10
C LEU A 179 0.62 16.96 18.75
N HIS A 180 -0.06 17.64 19.68
CA HIS A 180 -0.54 19.01 19.50
C HIS A 180 0.61 19.98 19.20
N HIS A 181 1.69 19.94 20.00
CA HIS A 181 2.87 20.77 19.74
C HIS A 181 3.52 20.46 18.39
N GLU A 182 3.57 19.19 17.98
CA GLU A 182 4.08 18.82 16.66
C GLU A 182 3.19 19.36 15.52
N ILE A 183 1.86 19.29 15.66
CA ILE A 183 0.92 19.82 14.67
C ILE A 183 1.07 21.34 14.54
N ARG A 184 1.12 22.05 15.67
CA ARG A 184 1.25 23.51 15.72
C ARG A 184 2.59 24.00 15.16
N SER A 185 3.69 23.30 15.44
CA SER A 185 5.03 23.72 15.00
C SER A 185 5.32 23.46 13.52
N LYS A 186 4.71 22.44 12.91
CA LYS A 186 5.03 22.00 11.54
C LYS A 186 3.92 22.30 10.51
N ASN A 187 2.93 23.12 10.86
CA ASN A 187 1.69 23.34 10.11
C ASN A 187 0.83 22.07 9.97
N HIS A 188 -0.41 22.21 9.50
CA HIS A 188 -1.36 21.11 9.28
C HIS A 188 -1.40 20.69 7.80
N TYR A 189 -1.62 19.41 7.54
CA TYR A 189 -1.77 18.85 6.19
C TYR A 189 -3.23 18.55 5.82
N THR A 190 -4.10 18.42 6.81
CA THR A 190 -5.52 18.10 6.64
C THR A 190 -6.42 19.17 7.27
N LEU A 191 -7.70 19.16 6.89
CA LEU A 191 -8.71 20.00 7.53
C LEU A 191 -8.88 19.67 9.01
N ASP A 192 -8.70 18.39 9.39
CA ASP A 192 -8.75 17.93 10.78
C ASP A 192 -7.69 18.65 11.64
N GLY A 193 -6.50 18.91 11.08
CA GLY A 193 -5.44 19.65 11.74
C GLY A 193 -5.62 21.18 11.74
N LYS A 194 -6.59 21.73 11.01
CA LYS A 194 -6.80 23.19 10.93
C LYS A 194 -7.70 23.73 12.03
N TYR A 195 -8.77 23.01 12.36
CA TYR A 195 -9.85 23.52 13.22
C TYR A 195 -9.87 22.92 14.63
N TYR A 196 -8.93 22.04 14.95
CA TYR A 196 -8.92 21.34 16.24
C TYR A 196 -8.52 22.23 17.43
N ASP A 197 -7.77 23.31 17.20
CA ASP A 197 -7.23 24.17 18.26
C ASP A 197 -8.32 24.88 19.09
N SER A 198 -9.53 25.10 18.55
CA SER A 198 -10.61 25.78 19.28
C SER A 198 -11.13 25.01 20.48
N GLU A 199 -11.00 23.68 20.47
CA GLU A 199 -11.44 22.81 21.57
C GLU A 199 -10.27 22.37 22.47
N TRP A 200 -9.03 22.69 22.06
CA TRP A 200 -7.82 22.19 22.72
C TRP A 200 -7.64 22.72 24.14
N ASP A 201 -7.88 24.02 24.36
CA ASP A 201 -7.76 24.61 25.70
C ASP A 201 -8.79 23.99 26.67
N GLY A 202 -10.03 23.76 26.22
CA GLY A 202 -11.04 23.09 27.02
C GLY A 202 -10.69 21.63 27.33
N PHE A 203 -10.10 20.91 26.37
CA PHE A 203 -9.58 19.56 26.62
C PHE A 203 -8.42 19.57 27.62
N ARG A 204 -7.46 20.48 27.46
CA ARG A 204 -6.33 20.64 28.38
C ARG A 204 -6.85 20.88 29.80
N ASP A 205 -7.72 21.86 29.98
CA ASP A 205 -8.22 22.26 31.29
C ASP A 205 -9.06 21.15 31.94
N ALA A 206 -9.75 20.31 31.14
CA ALA A 206 -10.47 19.14 31.63
C ALA A 206 -9.57 17.93 31.95
N ALA A 207 -8.45 17.79 31.22
CA ALA A 207 -7.51 16.68 31.39
C ALA A 207 -6.50 16.94 32.52
N THR A 208 -6.13 18.20 32.75
CA THR A 208 -5.21 18.63 33.82
C THR A 208 -5.97 19.01 35.09
N ASN A 209 -5.43 18.66 36.25
CA ASN A 209 -6.01 19.15 37.51
C ASN A 209 -5.68 20.63 37.71
N PRO A 210 -6.67 21.49 38.02
CA PRO A 210 -6.35 22.83 38.49
C PRO A 210 -5.53 22.74 39.78
N GLY A 211 -4.29 23.21 39.77
CA GLY A 211 -3.40 23.25 40.95
C GLY A 211 -2.24 22.23 40.97
N GLU A 212 -2.03 21.46 39.90
CA GLU A 212 -0.90 20.53 39.77
C GLU A 212 0.43 21.21 40.16
N GLY A 213 1.08 20.71 41.23
CA GLY A 213 2.31 21.29 41.80
C GLY A 213 2.21 21.85 43.23
N THR A 214 1.03 21.76 43.87
CA THR A 214 0.88 22.03 45.31
C THR A 214 0.63 20.73 46.09
N ASP A 215 1.12 20.65 47.34
CA ASP A 215 1.04 19.44 48.19
C ASP A 215 -0.40 19.04 48.59
N LEU A 216 -1.40 19.85 48.21
CA LEU A 216 -2.79 19.73 48.64
C LEU A 216 -3.76 19.33 47.50
N VAL A 217 -3.25 18.92 46.34
CA VAL A 217 -4.14 18.60 45.19
C VAL A 217 -4.64 17.17 45.26
N GLU A 218 -5.94 17.03 45.53
CA GLU A 218 -6.68 15.84 45.17
C GLU A 218 -6.63 15.66 43.65
N ARG A 219 -6.05 14.55 43.18
CA ARG A 219 -6.02 14.20 41.76
C ARG A 219 -7.43 13.83 41.29
N THR A 220 -8.27 14.82 41.04
CA THR A 220 -9.64 14.64 40.52
C THR A 220 -9.71 14.55 38.99
N GLY A 221 -8.56 14.62 38.31
CA GLY A 221 -8.48 14.71 36.87
C GLY A 221 -9.01 13.44 36.23
N HIS A 222 -10.27 13.48 35.82
CA HIS A 222 -10.95 12.36 35.19
C HIS A 222 -10.51 12.29 33.72
N TRP A 223 -9.28 11.84 33.48
CA TRP A 223 -8.72 11.63 32.14
C TRP A 223 -9.70 10.92 31.20
N GLU A 224 -10.34 9.85 31.67
CA GLU A 224 -11.30 9.09 30.88
C GLU A 224 -12.59 9.88 30.58
N GLU A 225 -13.02 10.76 31.49
CA GLU A 225 -14.16 11.66 31.25
C GLU A 225 -13.81 12.73 30.21
N ALA A 226 -12.66 13.37 30.35
CA ALA A 226 -12.16 14.35 29.38
C ALA A 226 -11.99 13.70 27.98
N LYS A 227 -11.43 12.50 27.93
CA LYS A 227 -11.26 11.72 26.70
C LYS A 227 -12.59 11.33 26.05
N SER A 228 -13.60 10.98 26.84
CA SER A 228 -14.95 10.71 26.35
C SER A 228 -15.59 11.99 25.78
N LYS A 229 -15.51 13.09 26.52
CA LYS A 229 -16.09 14.39 26.16
C LYS A 229 -15.46 15.00 24.91
N TYR A 230 -14.13 14.93 24.80
CA TYR A 230 -13.35 15.49 23.68
C TYR A 230 -12.90 14.43 22.68
N GLY A 231 -13.62 13.31 22.57
CA GLY A 231 -13.22 12.20 21.71
C GLY A 231 -13.18 12.53 20.21
N SER A 232 -13.94 13.53 19.74
CA SER A 232 -13.88 14.05 18.36
C SER A 232 -12.54 14.75 18.10
N LEU A 233 -12.18 15.70 18.97
CA LEU A 233 -10.91 16.43 18.94
C LEU A 233 -9.71 15.48 18.89
N LEU A 234 -9.67 14.50 19.80
CA LEU A 234 -8.56 13.54 19.86
C LEU A 234 -8.45 12.70 18.59
N ARG A 235 -9.58 12.31 17.97
CA ARG A 235 -9.57 11.62 16.68
C ARG A 235 -9.07 12.51 15.53
N SER A 236 -9.36 13.81 15.56
CA SER A 236 -8.84 14.78 14.59
C SER A 236 -7.33 14.96 14.72
N VAL A 237 -6.81 15.07 15.95
CA VAL A 237 -5.37 15.11 16.24
C VAL A 237 -4.70 13.83 15.72
N LEU A 238 -5.22 12.66 16.08
CA LEU A 238 -4.66 11.37 15.63
C LEU A 238 -4.75 11.18 14.12
N SER A 239 -5.83 11.65 13.49
CA SER A 239 -5.97 11.64 12.03
C SER A 239 -4.85 12.41 11.34
N GLU A 240 -4.63 13.66 11.77
CA GLU A 240 -3.59 14.53 11.23
C GLU A 240 -2.20 13.93 11.45
N THR A 241 -1.93 13.42 12.65
CA THR A 241 -0.67 12.72 12.96
C THR A 241 -0.46 11.50 12.07
N PHE A 242 -1.48 10.65 11.92
CA PHE A 242 -1.40 9.47 11.07
C PHE A 242 -1.12 9.84 9.62
N PHE A 243 -1.87 10.83 9.09
CA PHE A 243 -1.70 11.28 7.71
C PHE A 243 -0.29 11.82 7.48
N ARG A 244 0.21 12.67 8.38
CA ARG A 244 1.57 13.19 8.34
C ARG A 244 2.62 12.09 8.35
N SER A 245 2.56 11.17 9.32
CA SER A 245 3.51 10.06 9.40
C SER A 245 3.41 9.10 8.22
N ASN A 246 2.21 8.92 7.65
CA ASN A 246 1.98 8.14 6.44
C ASN A 246 2.66 8.75 5.20
N LEU A 247 2.93 10.06 5.21
CA LEU A 247 3.63 10.77 4.13
C LEU A 247 5.11 11.02 4.43
N GLN A 248 5.60 10.75 5.64
CA GLN A 248 7.03 10.92 5.95
C GLN A 248 7.89 9.92 5.18
N ARG A 249 9.12 10.31 4.83
CA ARG A 249 10.14 9.40 4.24
C ARG A 249 9.71 8.74 2.91
N ARG A 250 8.96 9.44 2.04
CA ARG A 250 8.46 8.90 0.76
C ARG A 250 9.55 8.33 -0.15
N SER A 251 10.75 8.89 -0.12
CA SER A 251 11.89 8.39 -0.91
C SER A 251 12.20 6.92 -0.62
N TRP A 252 12.15 6.52 0.65
CA TRP A 252 12.34 5.12 1.05
C TRP A 252 11.19 4.23 0.60
N LEU A 253 9.95 4.75 0.63
CA LEU A 253 8.80 4.02 0.12
C LEU A 253 8.89 3.78 -1.39
N VAL A 254 9.31 4.80 -2.17
CA VAL A 254 9.56 4.66 -3.62
C VAL A 254 10.63 3.61 -3.88
N LEU A 255 11.76 3.68 -3.17
CA LEU A 255 12.83 2.68 -3.29
C LEU A 255 12.33 1.26 -3.02
N CYS A 256 11.61 1.05 -1.92
CA CYS A 256 11.02 -0.25 -1.61
C CYS A 256 10.01 -0.69 -2.69
N SER A 257 9.19 0.22 -3.19
CA SER A 257 8.19 -0.09 -4.22
C SER A 257 8.86 -0.51 -5.53
N ILE A 258 9.93 0.16 -5.95
CA ILE A 258 10.72 -0.21 -7.13
C ILE A 258 11.37 -1.58 -6.93
N LEU A 259 12.09 -1.79 -5.80
CA LEU A 259 12.74 -3.07 -5.51
C LEU A 259 11.74 -4.22 -5.45
N SER A 260 10.59 -4.01 -4.80
CA SER A 260 9.52 -5.02 -4.74
C SER A 260 8.99 -5.33 -6.14
N THR A 261 8.77 -4.31 -6.97
CA THR A 261 8.25 -4.48 -8.34
C THR A 261 9.23 -5.23 -9.24
N VAL A 262 10.52 -4.87 -9.19
CA VAL A 262 11.56 -5.63 -9.88
C VAL A 262 11.60 -7.08 -9.39
N GLY A 263 11.53 -7.30 -8.07
CA GLY A 263 11.48 -8.64 -7.48
C GLY A 263 10.31 -9.49 -7.99
N TYR A 264 9.09 -8.93 -8.00
CA TYR A 264 7.90 -9.63 -8.51
C TYR A 264 7.97 -9.88 -10.03
N LEU A 265 8.50 -8.94 -10.82
CA LEU A 265 8.68 -9.13 -12.27
C LEU A 265 9.67 -10.27 -12.57
N LEU A 266 10.78 -10.34 -11.83
CA LEU A 266 11.75 -11.43 -11.97
C LEU A 266 11.15 -12.79 -11.58
N LEU A 267 10.24 -12.84 -10.59
CA LEU A 267 9.52 -14.07 -10.23
C LEU A 267 8.43 -14.44 -11.25
N ALA A 268 7.80 -13.45 -11.88
CA ALA A 268 6.79 -13.67 -12.90
C ALA A 268 7.40 -14.20 -14.20
N ALA A 269 8.60 -13.76 -14.58
CA ALA A 269 9.28 -14.15 -15.82
C ALA A 269 9.37 -15.68 -16.06
N PRO A 270 9.91 -16.50 -15.14
CA PRO A 270 9.98 -17.96 -15.35
C PRO A 270 8.59 -18.62 -15.36
N SER A 271 7.64 -18.09 -14.60
CA SER A 271 6.25 -18.59 -14.58
C SER A 271 5.54 -18.30 -15.91
N PHE A 272 5.77 -17.12 -16.47
CA PHE A 272 5.24 -16.71 -17.76
C PHE A 272 5.86 -17.51 -18.92
N ASP A 273 7.18 -17.73 -18.90
CA ASP A 273 7.87 -18.59 -19.86
C ASP A 273 7.29 -20.02 -19.88
N LEU A 274 7.07 -20.62 -18.70
CA LEU A 274 6.41 -21.92 -18.59
C LEU A 274 4.97 -21.91 -19.12
N PHE A 275 4.19 -20.89 -18.78
CA PHE A 275 2.82 -20.74 -19.24
C PHE A 275 2.74 -20.68 -20.78
N VAL A 276 3.59 -19.88 -21.42
CA VAL A 276 3.64 -19.75 -22.90
C VAL A 276 4.01 -21.09 -23.53
N LYS A 277 4.96 -21.85 -22.96
CA LYS A 277 5.34 -23.17 -23.48
C LYS A 277 4.19 -24.18 -23.43
N VAL A 278 3.46 -24.24 -22.31
CA VAL A 278 2.28 -25.12 -22.14
C VAL A 278 1.14 -24.69 -23.06
N PHE A 279 0.93 -23.39 -23.21
CA PHE A 279 -0.07 -22.85 -24.12
C PHE A 279 0.22 -23.27 -25.56
N LEU A 280 1.44 -23.04 -26.05
CA LEU A 280 1.84 -23.39 -27.41
C LEU A 280 1.83 -24.91 -27.67
N SER A 281 2.20 -25.74 -26.69
CA SER A 281 2.15 -27.20 -26.87
C SER A 281 0.71 -27.72 -27.01
N THR A 282 -0.23 -27.12 -26.28
CA THR A 282 -1.66 -27.45 -26.34
C THR A 282 -2.24 -27.20 -27.74
N PHE A 283 -1.84 -26.12 -28.41
CA PHE A 283 -2.33 -25.80 -29.77
C PHE A 283 -1.59 -26.53 -30.90
N LYS A 284 -0.35 -26.99 -30.67
CA LYS A 284 0.39 -27.77 -31.68
C LYS A 284 -0.09 -29.22 -31.78
N LEU A 285 -0.60 -29.81 -30.70
CA LEU A 285 -1.07 -31.20 -30.65
C LEU A 285 -2.15 -31.56 -31.69
N PRO A 286 -3.21 -30.76 -31.92
CA PRO A 286 -4.25 -31.11 -32.90
C PRO A 286 -3.78 -31.05 -34.37
N LEU A 287 -2.74 -30.28 -34.67
CA LEU A 287 -2.23 -30.12 -36.04
C LEU A 287 -1.50 -31.38 -36.56
N GLN A 288 -0.94 -32.21 -35.66
CA GLN A 288 -0.31 -33.48 -36.05
C GLN A 288 -1.30 -34.63 -36.18
N LEU A 289 -2.45 -34.57 -35.51
CA LEU A 289 -3.48 -35.62 -35.56
C LEU A 289 -4.41 -35.51 -36.78
N GLY A 290 -4.46 -34.36 -37.45
CA GLY A 290 -5.28 -34.12 -38.65
C GLY A 290 -4.56 -34.32 -39.99
N ALA A 291 -3.30 -34.73 -39.99
CA ALA A 291 -2.48 -34.91 -41.19
C ALA A 291 -2.27 -36.38 -41.59
N GLY A 292 -3.07 -37.30 -41.04
CA GLY A 292 -3.06 -38.74 -41.34
C GLY A 292 -4.27 -39.17 -42.14
#